data_AF-A0A7C4EGF3-F1
#
_entry.id   AF-A0A7C4EGF3-F1
#
_cell.length_a   1.000
_cell.length_b   1.000
_cell.length_c   1.000
_cell.angle_alpha   90.00
_cell.angle_beta   90.00
_cell.angle_gamma   90.00
#
_symmetry.space_group_name_H-M   'P 1'
#
loop_
_entity.id
_entity.type
_entity.pdbx_description
1 polymer ?
#
loop_
_entity_poly.entity_id
_entity_poly.type
_entity_poly.pdbx_seq_one_letter_code
_entity_poly.pdbx_strand_id
1 'polypeptide(L)'
;MKRNRENKTAKRPNHRERTVGDTDGTKDLDPYAEWDLTNMLFSIELATPDVGHGSYIRRFGQWLHKDTSGHGKETGFVPVEPSAPAPRTASFDRDGHRVSVELTIPCMPDPVVAPLVNAFERGDMGAMSVWLPENLLLEFVMHNVAALQQRGMFEKSLVQAWKRIEPFHRVPSTDQMAALFASADRQALAAEGDPLPGPGPFTVYRGIASRDTMRSLGLSWTASLDVACLFAISHATIAGTPSVWAATLNACDVRFYTNDRNEQEFVGLPATCRRLKLREREIRERTERRRSEIRANNDAWLGHLVSAGT
;
A
#
# COMPACT_ATOMS: atom_id res chain seq x y z
N MET A 1 -16.56 -52.07 -44.28
CA MET A 1 -18.02 -51.88 -44.07
C MET A 1 -18.43 -52.42 -42.70
N LYS A 2 -18.62 -51.55 -41.71
CA LYS A 2 -19.72 -51.57 -40.72
C LYS A 2 -19.46 -50.49 -39.66
N ARG A 3 -20.51 -49.71 -39.42
CA ARG A 3 -20.61 -48.52 -38.55
C ARG A 3 -21.01 -48.96 -37.14
N ASN A 4 -20.69 -48.13 -36.14
CA ASN A 4 -21.53 -47.72 -34.99
C ASN A 4 -20.61 -46.85 -34.09
N ARG A 5 -20.70 -45.52 -34.01
CA ARG A 5 -21.80 -44.60 -33.63
C ARG A 5 -22.45 -44.97 -32.30
N GLU A 6 -21.96 -44.37 -31.21
CA GLU A 6 -22.79 -43.91 -30.09
C GLU A 6 -22.26 -42.55 -29.59
N ASN A 7 -23.00 -41.50 -29.94
CA ASN A 7 -22.93 -40.17 -29.33
C ASN A 7 -23.73 -40.22 -28.02
N LYS A 8 -23.12 -39.90 -26.89
CA LYS A 8 -23.85 -39.54 -25.66
C LYS A 8 -23.82 -38.02 -25.46
N THR A 9 -24.99 -37.45 -25.63
CA THR A 9 -25.38 -36.06 -25.39
C THR A 9 -25.28 -35.70 -23.90
N ALA A 10 -24.42 -34.75 -23.57
CA ALA A 10 -24.38 -34.13 -22.24
C ALA A 10 -25.49 -33.08 -22.12
N LYS A 11 -26.36 -33.28 -21.11
CA LYS A 11 -27.45 -32.37 -20.72
C LYS A 11 -26.88 -31.04 -20.19
N ARG A 12 -27.37 -29.92 -20.74
CA ARG A 12 -27.21 -28.58 -20.17
C ARG A 12 -28.04 -28.47 -18.88
N PRO A 13 -27.52 -27.87 -17.79
CA PRO A 13 -28.32 -27.54 -16.62
C PRO A 13 -29.09 -26.22 -16.84
N ASN A 14 -30.32 -26.22 -16.34
CA ASN A 14 -31.29 -25.13 -16.37
C ASN A 14 -30.76 -23.84 -15.74
N HIS A 15 -30.90 -22.74 -16.48
CA HIS A 15 -30.96 -21.39 -15.93
C HIS A 15 -32.15 -21.31 -14.96
N ARG A 16 -31.87 -21.09 -13.67
CA ARG A 16 -32.85 -20.58 -12.72
C ARG A 16 -32.77 -19.06 -12.73
N GLU A 17 -33.87 -18.44 -13.12
CA GLU A 17 -34.16 -17.02 -12.91
C GLU A 17 -34.10 -16.72 -11.40
N ARG A 18 -33.23 -15.78 -11.01
CA ARG A 18 -33.31 -15.12 -9.71
C ARG A 18 -34.02 -13.79 -9.92
N THR A 19 -35.16 -13.67 -9.26
CA THR A 19 -35.91 -12.44 -9.04
C THR A 19 -35.04 -11.39 -8.37
N VAL A 20 -35.05 -10.19 -8.95
CA VAL A 20 -34.48 -8.95 -8.44
C VAL A 20 -35.20 -8.60 -7.14
N GLY A 21 -34.46 -8.54 -6.04
CA GLY A 21 -34.91 -7.97 -4.78
C GLY A 21 -34.29 -6.59 -4.62
N ASP A 22 -35.15 -5.59 -4.39
CA ASP A 22 -34.80 -4.22 -4.05
C ASP A 22 -33.78 -4.18 -2.90
N THR A 23 -32.63 -3.55 -3.15
CA THR A 23 -31.73 -3.12 -2.09
C THR A 23 -31.74 -1.60 -2.01
N ASP A 24 -32.11 -1.17 -0.82
CA ASP A 24 -32.23 0.16 -0.29
C ASP A 24 -31.01 1.05 -0.59
N GLY A 25 -31.30 2.30 -0.96
CA GLY A 25 -30.32 3.28 -1.41
C GLY A 25 -29.46 3.78 -0.26
N THR A 26 -28.29 3.17 -0.09
CA THR A 26 -27.17 3.78 0.62
C THR A 26 -26.26 4.42 -0.42
N LYS A 27 -26.17 5.75 -0.38
CA LYS A 27 -25.17 6.50 -1.17
C LYS A 27 -23.81 6.21 -0.54
N ASP A 28 -23.05 5.33 -1.18
CA ASP A 28 -21.61 5.20 -0.93
C ASP A 28 -20.94 6.53 -1.30
N LEU A 29 -20.58 7.30 -0.28
CA LEU A 29 -19.62 8.38 -0.41
C LEU A 29 -18.24 7.71 -0.54
N ASP A 30 -17.65 7.79 -1.72
CA ASP A 30 -16.26 7.40 -1.95
C ASP A 30 -15.34 8.33 -1.12
N PRO A 31 -14.63 7.82 -0.08
CA PRO A 31 -13.76 8.63 0.76
C PRO A 31 -12.45 9.04 0.06
N TYR A 32 -12.25 8.70 -1.22
CA TYR A 32 -11.02 8.97 -1.98
C TYR A 32 -11.16 10.06 -3.05
N ALA A 33 -12.33 10.69 -3.22
CA ALA A 33 -12.58 11.68 -4.27
C ALA A 33 -11.78 13.00 -4.17
N GLU A 34 -11.01 13.23 -3.09
CA GLU A 34 -10.28 14.50 -2.84
C GLU A 34 -8.75 14.37 -2.68
N TRP A 35 -8.13 13.23 -3.04
CA TRP A 35 -6.67 13.11 -2.98
C TRP A 35 -6.01 13.75 -4.20
N ASP A 36 -5.84 15.06 -4.12
CA ASP A 36 -5.09 15.88 -5.06
C ASP A 36 -3.57 15.62 -4.95
N LEU A 37 -2.98 15.09 -6.03
CA LEU A 37 -1.53 14.89 -6.19
C LEU A 37 -0.71 16.19 -6.07
N THR A 38 -1.37 17.36 -6.07
CA THR A 38 -0.77 18.64 -5.71
C THR A 38 -0.20 18.61 -4.28
N ASN A 39 -0.75 17.82 -3.36
CA ASN A 39 -0.21 17.67 -1.99
C ASN A 39 1.08 16.84 -1.93
N MET A 40 1.32 15.93 -2.89
CA MET A 40 2.60 15.22 -3.00
C MET A 40 3.70 16.13 -3.56
N LEU A 41 3.34 17.07 -4.44
CA LEU A 41 4.25 18.13 -4.92
C LEU A 41 4.48 19.23 -3.87
N PHE A 42 3.46 19.63 -3.10
CA PHE A 42 3.58 20.62 -2.01
C PHE A 42 4.38 20.08 -0.82
N SER A 43 4.28 18.79 -0.51
CA SER A 43 5.05 18.18 0.59
C SER A 43 6.56 18.14 0.31
N ILE A 44 6.98 18.23 -0.96
CA ILE A 44 8.39 18.29 -1.36
C ILE A 44 8.95 19.72 -1.21
N GLU A 45 8.13 20.77 -1.30
CA GLU A 45 8.57 22.18 -1.13
C GLU A 45 8.68 22.63 0.33
N LEU A 46 8.06 21.92 1.28
CA LEU A 46 7.97 22.36 2.68
C LEU A 46 8.75 21.50 3.70
N ALA A 47 9.56 20.54 3.26
CA ALA A 47 10.33 19.69 4.18
C ALA A 47 11.51 20.46 4.80
N THR A 48 11.27 21.15 5.92
CA THR A 48 12.31 21.59 6.85
C THR A 48 12.73 20.44 7.78
N PRO A 49 13.99 20.40 8.28
CA PRO A 49 14.58 19.18 8.81
C PRO A 49 14.17 18.79 10.24
N ASP A 50 13.23 19.49 10.88
CA ASP A 50 13.07 19.43 12.33
C ASP A 50 11.64 19.20 12.80
N VAL A 51 11.13 17.98 12.57
CA VAL A 51 9.86 17.54 13.16
C VAL A 51 9.99 16.13 13.74
N GLY A 52 10.44 16.06 14.99
CA GLY A 52 10.25 14.89 15.84
C GLY A 52 8.76 14.67 16.18
N HIS A 53 8.45 13.46 16.66
CA HIS A 53 7.20 12.85 17.18
C HIS A 53 5.88 13.67 17.38
N GLY A 54 5.88 15.00 17.44
CA GLY A 54 4.70 15.85 17.63
C GLY A 54 3.80 16.08 16.41
N SER A 55 4.19 15.68 15.19
CA SER A 55 3.34 15.86 13.99
C SER A 55 2.14 14.90 13.95
N TYR A 56 2.27 13.71 14.54
CA TYR A 56 1.22 12.68 14.59
C TYR A 56 -0.04 13.15 15.33
N ILE A 57 0.15 13.89 16.42
CA ILE A 57 -0.93 14.34 17.31
C ILE A 57 -1.74 15.49 16.69
N ARG A 58 -1.11 16.38 15.89
CA ARG A 58 -1.81 17.51 15.26
C ARG A 58 -2.80 17.10 14.17
N ARG A 59 -2.46 16.14 13.30
CA ARG A 59 -3.37 15.68 12.23
C ARG A 59 -4.54 14.85 12.78
N PHE A 60 -4.31 14.03 13.81
CA PHE A 60 -5.39 13.26 14.45
C PHE A 60 -6.35 14.16 15.25
N GLY A 61 -5.84 15.22 15.91
CA GLY A 61 -6.67 16.21 16.58
C GLY A 61 -7.57 17.00 15.62
N GLN A 62 -7.10 17.31 14.41
CA GLN A 62 -7.93 17.95 13.38
C GLN A 62 -9.04 17.04 12.82
N TRP A 63 -8.83 15.73 12.79
CA TRP A 63 -9.84 14.75 12.36
C TRP A 63 -11.01 14.62 13.35
N LEU A 64 -10.73 14.65 14.66
CA LEU A 64 -11.77 14.61 15.71
C LEU A 64 -12.55 15.92 15.88
N HIS A 65 -12.05 17.05 15.35
CA HIS A 65 -12.68 18.37 15.52
C HIS A 65 -13.53 18.85 14.33
N LYS A 66 -13.77 18.03 13.31
CA LYS A 66 -14.81 18.31 12.29
C LYS A 66 -16.22 18.02 12.83
N ASP A 67 -16.52 18.47 14.04
CA ASP A 67 -17.89 18.51 14.54
C ASP A 67 -18.47 19.92 14.33
N THR A 68 -19.55 19.94 13.56
CA THR A 68 -20.23 21.11 13.00
C THR A 68 -21.21 21.72 13.98
N SER A 69 -20.73 22.29 15.08
CA SER A 69 -21.56 23.17 15.90
C SER A 69 -20.78 24.41 16.29
N GLY A 70 -21.06 25.49 15.57
CA GLY A 70 -20.48 26.80 15.83
C GLY A 70 -20.92 27.33 17.18
N HIS A 71 -20.14 27.08 18.24
CA HIS A 71 -20.07 27.93 19.42
C HIS A 71 -18.64 27.89 19.96
N GLY A 72 -17.94 29.01 19.78
CA GLY A 72 -16.55 29.19 20.18
C GLY A 72 -16.38 29.05 21.69
N LYS A 73 -15.84 27.91 22.11
CA LYS A 73 -14.98 27.81 23.29
C LYS A 73 -13.71 27.14 22.83
N GLU A 74 -12.60 27.89 22.87
CA GLU A 74 -11.26 27.34 22.73
C GLU A 74 -11.05 26.33 23.86
N THR A 75 -11.32 25.06 23.58
CA THR A 75 -10.91 23.98 24.47
C THR A 75 -9.40 23.85 24.27
N GLY A 76 -8.65 24.20 25.31
CA GLY A 76 -7.20 24.08 25.30
C GLY A 76 -6.81 22.65 24.91
N PHE A 77 -6.08 22.52 23.81
CA PHE A 77 -5.51 21.25 23.38
C PHE A 77 -4.53 20.79 24.45
N VAL A 78 -4.93 19.83 25.30
CA VAL A 78 -4.03 19.19 26.24
C VAL A 78 -3.27 18.13 25.45
N PRO A 79 -1.94 18.25 25.26
CA PRO A 79 -1.16 17.20 24.62
C PRO A 79 -1.26 15.95 25.48
N VAL A 80 -1.87 14.89 24.95
CA VAL A 80 -1.81 13.57 25.59
C VAL A 80 -0.38 13.06 25.36
N GLU A 81 0.37 12.83 26.43
CA GLU A 81 1.68 12.18 26.31
C GLU A 81 1.49 10.81 25.65
N PRO A 82 2.29 10.46 24.62
CA PRO A 82 2.19 9.16 23.98
C PRO A 82 2.53 8.06 24.99
N SER A 83 1.52 7.31 25.41
CA SER A 83 1.71 6.08 26.20
C SER A 83 2.53 5.05 25.42
N ALA A 84 3.32 4.23 26.10
CA ALA A 84 4.03 3.13 25.42
C ALA A 84 3.05 2.18 24.71
N PRO A 85 3.45 1.52 23.60
CA PRO A 85 2.64 0.47 22.99
C PRO A 85 2.25 -0.56 24.06
N ALA A 86 0.96 -0.84 24.19
CA ALA A 86 0.44 -1.78 25.17
C ALA A 86 -0.11 -3.02 24.46
N PRO A 87 0.24 -4.24 24.92
CA PRO A 87 -0.37 -5.45 24.38
C PRO A 87 -1.88 -5.44 24.66
N ARG A 88 -2.66 -5.86 23.67
CA ARG A 88 -4.11 -6.05 23.75
C ARG A 88 -4.45 -7.47 23.36
N THR A 89 -5.26 -8.15 24.16
CA THR A 89 -5.73 -9.50 23.82
C THR A 89 -6.84 -9.42 22.77
N ALA A 90 -6.70 -10.21 21.71
CA ALA A 90 -7.75 -10.46 20.72
C ALA A 90 -8.09 -11.95 20.69
N SER A 91 -9.33 -12.31 20.35
CA SER A 91 -9.75 -13.71 20.24
C SER A 91 -10.56 -13.97 18.97
N PHE A 92 -10.33 -15.11 18.34
CA PHE A 92 -11.07 -15.51 17.14
C PHE A 92 -11.25 -17.04 17.12
N ASP A 93 -12.25 -17.50 16.38
CA ASP A 93 -12.48 -18.93 16.19
C ASP A 93 -11.64 -19.46 15.01
N ARG A 94 -10.95 -20.57 15.23
CA ARG A 94 -10.22 -21.32 14.21
C ARG A 94 -10.48 -22.81 14.39
N ASP A 95 -11.01 -23.44 13.35
CA ASP A 95 -11.34 -24.87 13.35
C ASP A 95 -12.25 -25.30 14.53
N GLY A 96 -13.17 -24.42 14.93
CA GLY A 96 -14.09 -24.65 16.06
C GLY A 96 -13.48 -24.39 17.45
N HIS A 97 -12.25 -23.90 17.53
CA HIS A 97 -11.58 -23.55 18.77
C HIS A 97 -11.36 -22.04 18.88
N ARG A 98 -11.63 -21.49 20.06
CA ARG A 98 -11.30 -20.09 20.38
C ARG A 98 -9.78 -19.97 20.59
N VAL A 99 -9.13 -19.19 19.75
CA VAL A 99 -7.71 -18.84 19.84
C VAL A 99 -7.61 -17.42 20.40
N SER A 100 -6.71 -17.21 21.37
CA SER A 100 -6.40 -15.89 21.91
C SER A 100 -4.96 -15.52 21.58
N VAL A 101 -4.76 -14.28 21.13
CA VAL A 101 -3.45 -13.73 20.76
C VAL A 101 -3.25 -12.37 21.40
N GLU A 102 -1.99 -11.98 21.58
CA GLU A 102 -1.64 -10.61 21.96
C GLU A 102 -1.31 -9.80 20.72
N LEU A 103 -1.98 -8.66 20.58
CA LEU A 103 -1.70 -7.63 19.59
C LEU A 103 -0.86 -6.53 20.23
N THR A 104 0.29 -6.25 19.65
CA THR A 104 1.05 -5.04 19.97
C THR A 104 0.49 -3.89 19.13
N ILE A 105 -0.28 -3.02 19.77
CA ILE A 105 -0.95 -1.90 19.11
C ILE A 105 -0.10 -0.64 19.36
N PRO A 106 0.31 0.10 18.29
CA PRO A 106 0.99 1.38 18.45
C PRO A 106 0.17 2.32 19.36
N CYS A 107 0.82 3.29 19.99
CA CYS A 107 0.14 4.25 20.86
C CYS A 107 -1.01 4.96 20.13
N MET A 108 -2.24 4.51 20.37
CA MET A 108 -3.45 5.02 19.75
C MET A 108 -4.51 5.30 20.82
N PRO A 109 -5.40 6.28 20.60
CA PRO A 109 -6.51 6.56 21.50
C PRO A 109 -7.42 5.32 21.66
N ASP A 110 -7.91 5.07 22.88
CA ASP A 110 -8.80 3.94 23.17
C ASP A 110 -10.01 3.81 22.22
N PRO A 111 -10.66 4.90 21.75
CA PRO A 111 -11.74 4.81 20.76
C PRO A 111 -11.36 4.15 19.43
N VAL A 112 -10.06 4.10 19.09
CA VAL A 112 -9.53 3.46 17.88
C VAL A 112 -9.14 2.01 18.15
N VAL A 113 -8.64 1.73 19.36
CA VAL A 113 -8.12 0.42 19.75
C VAL A 113 -9.21 -0.65 19.71
N ALA A 114 -10.38 -0.39 20.30
CA ALA A 114 -11.46 -1.39 20.35
C ALA A 114 -12.01 -1.75 18.95
N PRO A 115 -12.31 -0.79 18.05
CA PRO A 115 -12.66 -1.10 16.67
C PRO A 115 -11.58 -1.87 15.90
N LEU A 116 -10.31 -1.53 16.11
CA LEU A 116 -9.18 -2.22 15.48
C LEU A 116 -9.09 -3.69 15.93
N VAL A 117 -9.18 -3.95 17.24
CA VAL A 117 -9.20 -5.32 17.80
C VAL A 117 -10.36 -6.10 17.22
N ASN A 118 -11.56 -5.53 17.22
CA ASN A 118 -12.75 -6.19 16.65
C ASN A 118 -12.57 -6.49 15.14
N ALA A 119 -11.99 -5.56 14.37
CA ALA A 119 -11.68 -5.79 12.96
C ALA A 119 -10.69 -6.96 12.77
N PHE A 120 -9.67 -7.07 13.61
CA PHE A 120 -8.75 -8.21 13.61
C PHE A 120 -9.47 -9.53 13.95
N GLU A 121 -10.31 -9.56 14.99
CA GLU A 121 -11.05 -10.76 15.38
C GLU A 121 -11.94 -11.27 14.24
N ARG A 122 -12.60 -10.35 13.52
CA ARG A 122 -13.41 -10.65 12.33
C ARG A 122 -12.61 -11.04 11.09
N GLY A 123 -11.30 -10.82 11.07
CA GLY A 123 -10.48 -11.10 9.90
C GLY A 123 -10.58 -10.03 8.80
N ASP A 124 -10.99 -8.82 9.18
CA ASP A 124 -11.38 -7.75 8.25
C ASP A 124 -10.27 -6.71 8.11
N MET A 125 -9.34 -7.01 7.20
CA MET A 125 -8.20 -6.12 6.95
C MET A 125 -8.64 -4.76 6.37
N GLY A 126 -9.75 -4.71 5.64
CA GLY A 126 -10.31 -3.47 5.13
C GLY A 126 -10.67 -2.54 6.28
N ALA A 127 -11.47 -3.02 7.24
CA ALA A 127 -11.80 -2.25 8.44
C ALA A 127 -10.57 -1.90 9.28
N MET A 128 -9.60 -2.81 9.45
CA MET A 128 -8.36 -2.49 10.18
C MET A 128 -7.61 -1.32 9.55
N SER A 129 -7.57 -1.27 8.22
CA SER A 129 -6.88 -0.23 7.46
C SER A 129 -7.56 1.14 7.53
N VAL A 130 -8.84 1.20 7.89
CA VAL A 130 -9.56 2.46 8.17
C VAL A 130 -9.10 3.05 9.49
N TRP A 131 -8.87 2.21 10.49
CA TRP A 131 -8.49 2.64 11.84
C TRP A 131 -6.99 2.87 12.02
N LEU A 132 -6.16 2.21 11.21
CA LEU A 132 -4.71 2.38 11.23
C LEU A 132 -4.29 3.49 10.26
N PRO A 133 -3.66 4.58 10.76
CA PRO A 133 -2.95 5.52 9.91
C PRO A 133 -1.95 4.79 8.99
N GLU A 134 -1.78 5.29 7.77
CA GLU A 134 -0.94 4.64 6.74
C GLU A 134 0.49 4.37 7.22
N ASN A 135 1.01 5.32 8.00
CA ASN A 135 2.34 5.24 8.58
C ASN A 135 2.49 4.22 9.71
N LEU A 136 1.39 3.81 10.35
CA LEU A 136 1.38 2.81 11.43
C LEU A 136 1.02 1.42 10.91
N LEU A 137 0.52 1.31 9.69
CA LEU A 137 0.03 0.04 9.14
C LEU A 137 1.17 -0.99 8.98
N LEU A 138 2.31 -0.58 8.42
CA LEU A 138 3.47 -1.47 8.31
C LEU A 138 4.07 -1.82 9.68
N GLU A 139 4.16 -0.86 10.58
CA GLU A 139 4.63 -1.07 11.96
C GLU A 139 3.74 -2.08 12.70
N PHE A 140 2.42 -1.94 12.57
CA PHE A 140 1.46 -2.90 13.10
C PHE A 140 1.69 -4.31 12.53
N VAL A 141 1.88 -4.44 11.21
CA VAL A 141 2.16 -5.75 10.59
C VAL A 141 3.44 -6.37 11.13
N MET A 142 4.51 -5.58 11.26
CA MET A 142 5.79 -6.06 11.78
C MET A 142 5.73 -6.54 13.22
N HIS A 143 4.99 -5.85 14.08
CA HIS A 143 4.87 -6.24 15.49
C HIS A 143 3.90 -7.40 15.73
N ASN A 144 3.07 -7.74 14.73
CA ASN A 144 1.99 -8.71 14.88
C ASN A 144 2.08 -9.88 13.89
N VAL A 145 3.27 -10.19 13.34
CA VAL A 145 3.47 -11.27 12.36
C VAL A 145 2.82 -12.58 12.82
N ALA A 146 3.13 -13.04 14.04
CA ALA A 146 2.61 -14.31 14.55
C ALA A 146 1.08 -14.30 14.70
N ALA A 147 0.50 -13.22 15.24
CA ALA A 147 -0.95 -13.09 15.40
C ALA A 147 -1.66 -13.07 14.04
N LEU A 148 -1.11 -12.33 13.08
CA LEU A 148 -1.65 -12.26 11.71
C LEU A 148 -1.52 -13.60 10.97
N GLN A 149 -0.42 -14.33 11.14
CA GLN A 149 -0.25 -15.68 10.58
C GLN A 149 -1.24 -16.67 11.19
N GLN A 150 -1.43 -16.64 12.52
CA GLN A 150 -2.42 -17.49 13.18
C GLN A 150 -3.84 -17.20 12.71
N ARG A 151 -4.13 -15.95 12.32
CA ARG A 151 -5.43 -15.53 11.78
C ARG A 151 -5.59 -15.78 10.28
N GLY A 152 -4.51 -16.08 9.57
CA GLY A 152 -4.49 -16.23 8.11
C GLY A 152 -4.62 -14.90 7.35
N MET A 153 -4.11 -13.80 7.93
CA MET A 153 -4.21 -12.45 7.37
C MET A 153 -2.86 -11.85 6.97
N PHE A 154 -1.75 -12.50 7.31
CA PHE A 154 -0.43 -11.88 7.25
C PHE A 154 -0.05 -11.32 5.88
N GLU A 155 -0.21 -12.11 4.82
CA GLU A 155 0.14 -11.75 3.46
C GLU A 155 -0.71 -10.58 2.95
N LYS A 156 -2.02 -10.64 3.17
CA LYS A 156 -2.96 -9.55 2.82
C LYS A 156 -2.62 -8.26 3.53
N SER A 157 -2.39 -8.35 4.85
CA SER A 157 -1.99 -7.20 5.67
C SER A 157 -0.66 -6.61 5.20
N LEU A 158 0.32 -7.45 4.86
CA LEU A 158 1.63 -7.01 4.38
C LEU A 158 1.53 -6.29 3.02
N VAL A 159 0.79 -6.84 2.05
CA VAL A 159 0.61 -6.19 0.74
C VAL A 159 -0.14 -4.87 0.89
N GLN A 160 -1.22 -4.83 1.68
CA GLN A 160 -1.98 -3.61 1.90
C GLN A 160 -1.17 -2.55 2.64
N ALA A 161 -0.38 -2.96 3.65
CA ALA A 161 0.56 -2.07 4.32
C ALA A 161 1.54 -1.48 3.32
N TRP A 162 2.17 -2.33 2.48
CA TRP A 162 3.17 -1.91 1.51
C TRP A 162 2.64 -0.90 0.49
N LYS A 163 1.45 -1.17 -0.08
CA LYS A 163 0.78 -0.29 -1.06
C LYS A 163 0.53 1.12 -0.52
N ARG A 164 0.38 1.25 0.81
CA ARG A 164 0.08 2.52 1.50
C ARG A 164 1.28 3.17 2.17
N ILE A 165 2.49 2.62 2.04
CA ILE A 165 3.69 3.27 2.59
C ILE A 165 3.94 4.58 1.84
N GLU A 166 3.87 5.71 2.55
CA GLU A 166 4.35 6.97 1.99
C GLU A 166 5.90 7.07 2.09
N PRO A 167 6.56 7.79 1.15
CA PRO A 167 8.02 7.83 1.01
C PRO A 167 8.81 8.41 2.21
N PHE A 168 8.15 9.09 3.16
CA PHE A 168 8.82 9.84 4.24
C PHE A 168 8.67 9.22 5.63
N HIS A 169 8.07 8.03 5.71
CA HIS A 169 7.97 7.35 7.00
C HIS A 169 9.26 6.64 7.37
N ARG A 170 9.37 6.30 8.67
CA ARG A 170 10.49 5.53 9.20
C ARG A 170 10.44 4.11 8.60
N VAL A 171 10.94 3.97 7.38
CA VAL A 171 10.98 2.69 6.69
C VAL A 171 11.94 1.77 7.47
N PRO A 172 11.52 0.52 7.77
CA PRO A 172 12.40 -0.45 8.38
C PRO A 172 13.68 -0.65 7.57
N SER A 173 14.73 -1.17 8.21
CA SER A 173 15.95 -1.50 7.48
C SER A 173 15.65 -2.52 6.38
N THR A 174 16.48 -2.55 5.34
CA THR A 174 16.35 -3.55 4.27
C THR A 174 16.37 -4.97 4.81
N ASP A 175 17.15 -5.24 5.87
CA ASP A 175 17.19 -6.55 6.52
C ASP A 175 15.90 -6.89 7.26
N GLN A 176 15.30 -5.91 7.97
CA GLN A 176 13.99 -6.10 8.62
C GLN A 176 12.90 -6.37 7.58
N MET A 177 12.91 -5.63 6.47
CA MET A 177 11.98 -5.88 5.38
C MET A 177 12.21 -7.24 4.74
N ALA A 178 13.47 -7.62 4.47
CA ALA A 178 13.78 -8.92 3.91
C ALA A 178 13.32 -10.07 4.81
N ALA A 179 13.49 -9.94 6.13
CA ALA A 179 13.00 -10.90 7.11
C ALA A 179 11.45 -10.98 7.11
N LEU A 180 10.78 -9.83 7.08
CA LEU A 180 9.31 -9.75 7.02
C LEU A 180 8.73 -10.44 5.77
N PHE A 181 9.36 -10.22 4.61
CA PHE A 181 8.97 -10.91 3.38
C PHE A 181 9.37 -12.38 3.35
N ALA A 182 10.40 -12.77 4.09
CA ALA A 182 10.81 -14.17 4.21
C ALA A 182 9.87 -14.99 5.14
N SER A 183 9.16 -14.35 6.06
CA SER A 183 8.16 -15.01 6.91
C SER A 183 6.80 -15.22 6.23
N ALA A 184 6.59 -14.64 5.04
CA ALA A 184 5.34 -14.78 4.30
C ALA A 184 5.29 -16.10 3.52
N ASP A 185 4.11 -16.71 3.43
CA ASP A 185 3.86 -17.71 2.40
C ASP A 185 3.93 -17.04 1.04
N ARG A 186 4.86 -17.51 0.22
CA ARG A 186 5.16 -16.89 -1.06
C ARG A 186 3.97 -16.91 -2.02
N GLN A 187 3.22 -18.01 -2.07
CA GLN A 187 2.12 -18.17 -3.02
C GLN A 187 0.93 -17.30 -2.60
N ALA A 188 0.60 -17.31 -1.32
CA ALA A 188 -0.43 -16.43 -0.77
C ALA A 188 -0.06 -14.95 -0.96
N LEU A 189 1.20 -14.58 -0.72
CA LEU A 189 1.66 -13.19 -0.92
C LEU A 189 1.54 -12.74 -2.37
N ALA A 190 1.91 -13.59 -3.33
CA ALA A 190 1.76 -13.28 -4.75
C ALA A 190 0.28 -13.15 -5.16
N ALA A 191 -0.61 -13.93 -4.55
CA ALA A 191 -2.04 -13.90 -4.82
C ALA A 191 -2.75 -12.64 -4.28
N GLU A 192 -2.19 -11.97 -3.29
CA GLU A 192 -2.68 -10.69 -2.76
C GLU A 192 -2.25 -9.48 -3.62
N GLY A 193 -1.31 -9.67 -4.54
CA GLY A 193 -0.92 -8.69 -5.55
C GLY A 193 -1.74 -8.78 -6.84
N ASP A 194 -1.43 -7.90 -7.78
CA ASP A 194 -1.96 -7.97 -9.13
C ASP A 194 -1.31 -9.11 -9.93
N PRO A 195 -1.99 -9.66 -10.95
CA PRO A 195 -1.37 -10.60 -11.87
C PRO A 195 -0.12 -10.00 -12.53
N LEU A 196 0.96 -10.79 -12.60
CA LEU A 196 2.16 -10.37 -13.32
C LEU A 196 1.82 -10.03 -14.79
N PRO A 197 2.46 -9.00 -15.39
CA PRO A 197 2.16 -8.57 -16.75
C PRO A 197 2.64 -9.56 -17.84
N GLY A 198 3.24 -10.69 -17.46
CA GLY A 198 3.72 -11.73 -18.37
C GLY A 198 4.48 -12.83 -17.62
N PRO A 199 5.06 -13.81 -18.34
CA PRO A 199 5.84 -14.89 -17.74
C PRO A 199 7.25 -14.47 -17.26
N GLY A 200 7.71 -13.29 -17.65
CA GLY A 200 9.08 -12.83 -17.44
C GLY A 200 10.10 -13.45 -18.41
N PRO A 201 11.41 -13.22 -18.20
CA PRO A 201 11.97 -12.34 -17.18
C PRO A 201 11.59 -10.85 -17.39
N PHE A 202 11.58 -10.08 -16.31
CA PHE A 202 11.21 -8.66 -16.32
C PHE A 202 12.45 -7.78 -16.23
N THR A 203 12.56 -6.79 -17.11
CA THR A 203 13.52 -5.70 -16.92
C THR A 203 12.88 -4.65 -16.02
N VAL A 204 13.51 -4.38 -14.88
CA VAL A 204 12.99 -3.45 -13.89
C VAL A 204 14.03 -2.41 -13.51
N TYR A 205 13.57 -1.31 -12.98
CA TYR A 205 14.35 -0.13 -12.67
C TYR A 205 14.06 0.35 -11.26
N ARG A 206 15.03 1.01 -10.63
CA ARG A 206 14.83 1.69 -9.35
C ARG A 206 15.56 3.03 -9.33
N GLY A 207 14.83 4.07 -8.95
CA GLY A 207 15.39 5.38 -8.64
C GLY A 207 15.78 5.47 -7.17
N ILE A 208 16.99 5.94 -6.90
CA ILE A 208 17.44 6.29 -5.56
C ILE A 208 18.25 7.58 -5.61
N ALA A 209 18.36 8.26 -4.48
CA ALA A 209 19.40 9.25 -4.24
C ALA A 209 20.37 8.67 -3.22
N SER A 210 21.53 8.20 -3.67
CA SER A 210 22.60 7.78 -2.76
C SER A 210 23.94 7.70 -3.48
N ARG A 211 25.02 7.79 -2.69
CA ARG A 211 26.40 7.62 -3.14
C ARG A 211 26.88 6.17 -3.13
N ASP A 212 26.13 5.24 -3.73
CA ASP A 212 26.71 4.04 -4.38
C ASP A 212 26.72 2.67 -3.67
N THR A 213 25.82 2.34 -2.72
CA THR A 213 25.79 0.96 -2.18
C THR A 213 24.64 0.11 -2.73
N MET A 214 24.95 -1.02 -3.38
CA MET A 214 23.94 -1.99 -3.85
C MET A 214 23.04 -2.53 -2.73
N ARG A 215 23.55 -2.65 -1.49
CA ARG A 215 22.79 -3.17 -0.35
C ARG A 215 21.60 -2.30 0.06
N SER A 216 21.58 -1.02 -0.33
CA SER A 216 20.49 -0.09 0.00
C SER A 216 19.40 0.00 -1.08
N LEU A 217 19.41 -0.90 -2.07
CA LEU A 217 18.45 -0.86 -3.17
C LEU A 217 17.06 -1.35 -2.80
N GLY A 218 16.80 -1.86 -1.59
CA GLY A 218 15.45 -2.23 -1.14
C GLY A 218 14.71 -3.24 -2.04
N LEU A 219 13.39 -3.32 -1.87
CA LEU A 219 12.54 -4.33 -2.52
C LEU A 219 11.68 -3.81 -3.68
N SER A 220 11.40 -2.50 -3.74
CA SER A 220 10.53 -1.90 -4.75
C SER A 220 11.28 -1.58 -6.05
N TRP A 221 10.79 -2.11 -7.17
CA TRP A 221 11.28 -1.87 -8.51
C TRP A 221 10.12 -1.54 -9.44
N THR A 222 10.35 -0.88 -10.56
CA THR A 222 9.32 -0.52 -11.55
C THR A 222 9.71 -0.99 -12.94
N ALA A 223 8.76 -1.43 -13.78
CA ALA A 223 9.04 -1.66 -15.21
C ALA A 223 9.24 -0.36 -16.02
N SER A 224 8.90 0.80 -15.46
CA SER A 224 9.03 2.10 -16.13
C SER A 224 10.31 2.83 -15.75
N LEU A 225 11.18 3.05 -16.74
CA LEU A 225 12.39 3.85 -16.56
C LEU A 225 12.07 5.29 -16.15
N ASP A 226 10.97 5.87 -16.64
CA ASP A 226 10.60 7.25 -16.35
C ASP A 226 10.07 7.40 -14.91
N VAL A 227 9.37 6.38 -14.38
CA VAL A 227 9.00 6.30 -12.95
C VAL A 227 10.24 6.18 -12.07
N ALA A 228 11.21 5.35 -12.44
CA ALA A 228 12.48 5.27 -11.71
C ALA A 228 13.24 6.60 -11.72
N CYS A 229 13.27 7.33 -12.83
CA CYS A 229 13.85 8.69 -12.87
C CYS A 229 13.11 9.67 -11.94
N LEU A 230 11.77 9.63 -11.91
CA LEU A 230 10.96 10.43 -10.99
C LEU A 230 11.37 10.18 -9.54
N PHE A 231 11.45 8.91 -9.10
CA PHE A 231 11.90 8.58 -7.75
C PHE A 231 13.33 9.04 -7.45
N ALA A 232 14.25 8.88 -8.41
CA ALA A 232 15.64 9.34 -8.23
C ALA A 232 15.70 10.85 -7.93
N ILE A 233 14.90 11.66 -8.63
CA ILE A 233 14.81 13.11 -8.41
C ILE A 233 14.10 13.44 -7.09
N SER A 234 12.97 12.79 -6.79
CA SER A 234 12.19 13.05 -5.58
C SER A 234 12.99 12.80 -4.29
N HIS A 235 13.91 11.83 -4.31
CA HIS A 235 14.78 11.56 -3.15
C HIS A 235 16.07 12.39 -3.13
N ALA A 236 16.45 13.03 -4.25
CA ALA A 236 17.72 13.74 -4.38
C ALA A 236 17.85 14.94 -3.44
N THR A 237 16.73 15.59 -3.13
CA THR A 237 16.67 16.71 -2.18
C THR A 237 17.13 16.33 -0.77
N ILE A 238 16.96 15.06 -0.39
CA ILE A 238 17.27 14.56 0.95
C ILE A 238 18.60 13.79 0.97
N ALA A 239 18.84 12.94 -0.04
CA ALA A 239 19.88 11.92 0.03
C ALA A 239 20.99 12.05 -1.04
N GLY A 240 21.01 13.15 -1.80
CA GLY A 240 22.14 13.53 -2.66
C GLY A 240 21.92 13.28 -4.15
N THR A 241 22.94 12.77 -4.85
CA THR A 241 22.92 12.69 -6.32
C THR A 241 21.90 11.64 -6.82
N PRO A 242 20.99 12.00 -7.75
CA PRO A 242 20.03 11.05 -8.30
C PRO A 242 20.75 9.95 -9.09
N SER A 243 20.28 8.72 -8.93
CA SER A 243 20.81 7.56 -9.65
C SER A 243 19.70 6.57 -9.99
N VAL A 244 19.85 5.89 -11.13
CA VAL A 244 18.91 4.88 -11.58
C VAL A 244 19.65 3.57 -11.76
N TRP A 245 19.05 2.51 -11.24
CA TRP A 245 19.53 1.14 -11.33
C TRP A 245 18.60 0.33 -12.22
N ALA A 246 19.16 -0.64 -12.93
CA ALA A 246 18.42 -1.63 -13.70
C ALA A 246 18.76 -3.03 -13.22
N ALA A 247 17.77 -3.91 -13.24
CA ALA A 247 17.89 -5.30 -12.86
C ALA A 247 17.00 -6.18 -13.74
N THR A 248 17.20 -7.49 -13.63
CA THR A 248 16.33 -8.50 -14.21
C THR A 248 15.73 -9.34 -13.09
N LEU A 249 14.41 -9.49 -13.09
CA LEU A 249 13.67 -10.35 -12.16
C LEU A 249 13.04 -11.50 -12.92
N ASN A 250 13.25 -12.74 -12.48
CA ASN A 250 12.39 -13.84 -12.92
C ASN A 250 11.06 -13.79 -12.18
N ALA A 251 10.01 -14.44 -12.69
CA ALA A 251 8.75 -14.56 -11.96
C ALA A 251 8.93 -15.17 -10.57
N CYS A 252 9.86 -16.13 -10.43
CA CYS A 252 10.25 -16.72 -9.16
C CYS A 252 11.10 -15.83 -8.24
N ASP A 253 11.39 -14.58 -8.61
CA ASP A 253 12.07 -13.59 -7.77
C ASP A 253 11.10 -12.51 -7.28
N VAL A 254 9.93 -12.39 -7.91
CA VAL A 254 8.87 -11.44 -7.53
C VAL A 254 8.08 -11.99 -6.33
N ARG A 255 7.98 -11.19 -5.27
CA ARG A 255 7.18 -11.47 -4.06
C ARG A 255 5.72 -11.16 -4.32
N PHE A 256 5.43 -9.99 -4.88
CA PHE A 256 4.15 -9.63 -5.48
C PHE A 256 4.35 -8.48 -6.47
N TYR A 257 3.33 -8.24 -7.30
CA TYR A 257 3.26 -7.13 -8.25
C TYR A 257 2.06 -6.25 -7.91
N THR A 258 2.14 -4.95 -8.19
CA THR A 258 1.02 -4.02 -8.04
C THR A 258 1.12 -2.90 -9.07
N ASN A 259 -0.02 -2.50 -9.62
CA ASN A 259 -0.15 -1.36 -10.50
C ASN A 259 -1.21 -0.36 -10.02
N ASP A 260 -1.63 -0.42 -8.76
CA ASP A 260 -2.63 0.50 -8.17
C ASP A 260 -2.30 1.98 -8.41
N ARG A 261 -1.00 2.33 -8.37
CA ARG A 261 -0.49 3.71 -8.59
C ARG A 261 -0.05 3.97 -10.04
N ASN A 262 -0.36 3.07 -10.97
CA ASN A 262 0.14 3.08 -12.35
C ASN A 262 1.68 3.14 -12.43
N GLU A 263 2.37 2.51 -11.48
CA GLU A 263 3.83 2.50 -11.35
C GLU A 263 4.47 1.21 -11.87
N GLN A 264 3.67 0.18 -12.17
CA GLN A 264 4.11 -1.17 -12.52
C GLN A 264 5.17 -1.67 -11.52
N GLU A 265 4.80 -1.67 -10.24
CA GLU A 265 5.71 -1.97 -9.14
C GLU A 265 5.88 -3.48 -8.95
N PHE A 266 7.13 -3.92 -8.99
CA PHE A 266 7.60 -5.26 -8.67
C PHE A 266 8.28 -5.23 -7.30
N VAL A 267 7.75 -6.00 -6.35
CA VAL A 267 8.38 -6.16 -5.04
C VAL A 267 9.23 -7.43 -5.07
N GLY A 268 10.55 -7.31 -4.97
CA GLY A 268 11.47 -8.44 -5.09
C GLY A 268 12.94 -8.08 -4.88
N LEU A 269 13.78 -9.11 -4.77
CA LEU A 269 15.24 -8.98 -4.63
C LEU A 269 15.91 -9.54 -5.89
N PRO A 270 16.37 -8.69 -6.83
CA PRO A 270 17.11 -9.18 -7.97
C PRO A 270 18.48 -9.69 -7.55
N ALA A 271 18.91 -10.81 -8.15
CA ALA A 271 20.22 -11.39 -7.90
C ALA A 271 21.36 -10.47 -8.36
N THR A 272 21.14 -9.72 -9.44
CA THR A 272 22.10 -8.76 -9.97
C THR A 272 21.41 -7.47 -10.40
N CYS A 273 22.12 -6.36 -10.26
CA CYS A 273 21.68 -5.07 -10.75
C CYS A 273 22.89 -4.26 -11.22
N ARG A 274 22.64 -3.27 -12.08
CA ARG A 274 23.66 -2.35 -12.58
C ARG A 274 23.16 -0.92 -12.53
N ARG A 275 24.02 0.02 -12.15
CA ARG A 275 23.73 1.44 -12.28
C ARG A 275 23.72 1.84 -13.75
N LEU A 276 22.68 2.55 -14.18
CA LEU A 276 22.62 3.11 -15.52
C LEU A 276 23.47 4.38 -15.61
N LYS A 277 24.16 4.57 -16.75
CA LYS A 277 24.99 5.75 -17.03
C LYS A 277 24.14 6.91 -17.58
N LEU A 278 23.07 7.26 -16.89
CA LEU A 278 22.21 8.38 -17.26
C LEU A 278 22.83 9.69 -16.78
N ARG A 279 22.80 10.71 -17.63
CA ARG A 279 23.16 12.08 -17.20
C ARG A 279 22.03 12.66 -16.38
N GLU A 280 22.33 13.54 -15.44
CA GLU A 280 21.29 14.20 -14.63
C GLU A 280 20.24 14.91 -15.49
N ARG A 281 20.66 15.56 -16.59
CA ARG A 281 19.75 16.17 -17.56
C ARG A 281 18.74 15.17 -18.12
N GLU A 282 19.19 13.97 -18.48
CA GLU A 282 18.32 12.91 -19.00
C GLU A 282 17.35 12.40 -17.93
N ILE A 283 17.81 12.24 -16.68
CA ILE A 283 16.93 11.86 -15.56
C ILE A 283 15.82 12.91 -15.41
N ARG A 284 16.16 14.20 -15.42
CA ARG A 284 15.19 15.30 -15.29
C ARG A 284 14.19 15.35 -16.46
N GLU A 285 14.66 15.19 -17.70
CA GLU A 285 13.80 15.15 -18.89
C GLU A 285 12.76 14.01 -18.80
N ARG A 286 13.18 12.82 -18.35
CA ARG A 286 12.28 11.67 -18.13
C ARG A 286 11.31 11.90 -16.99
N THR A 287 11.78 12.48 -15.88
CA THR A 287 10.93 12.89 -14.76
C THR A 287 9.84 13.85 -15.21
N GLU A 288 10.17 14.84 -16.05
CA GLU A 288 9.19 15.81 -16.54
C GLU A 288 8.17 15.18 -17.51
N ARG A 289 8.61 14.23 -18.35
CA ARG A 289 7.69 13.43 -19.17
C ARG A 289 6.68 12.70 -18.30
N ARG A 290 7.15 12.00 -17.26
CA ARG A 290 6.26 11.26 -16.36
C ARG A 290 5.30 12.19 -15.60
N ARG A 291 5.77 13.34 -15.13
CA ARG A 291 4.90 14.35 -14.49
C ARG A 291 3.82 14.85 -15.44
N SER A 292 4.19 15.08 -16.70
CA SER A 292 3.24 15.50 -17.74
C SER A 292 2.19 14.43 -18.02
N GLU A 293 2.57 13.16 -18.09
CA GLU A 293 1.63 12.03 -18.21
C GLU A 293 0.67 11.96 -17.03
N ILE A 294 1.17 12.09 -15.79
CA ILE A 294 0.34 12.08 -14.58
C ILE A 294 -0.67 13.22 -14.62
N ARG A 295 -0.23 14.45 -14.95
CA ARG A 295 -1.13 15.61 -15.08
C ARG A 295 -2.21 15.37 -16.13
N ALA A 296 -1.82 14.90 -17.33
CA ALA A 296 -2.77 14.63 -18.40
C ALA A 296 -3.81 13.55 -18.02
N ASN A 297 -3.40 12.51 -17.30
CA ASN A 297 -4.31 11.47 -16.81
C ASN A 297 -5.28 12.00 -15.75
N ASN A 298 -4.80 12.84 -14.83
CA ASN A 298 -5.65 13.46 -13.81
C ASN A 298 -6.68 14.40 -14.45
N ASP A 299 -6.25 15.24 -15.40
CA ASP A 299 -7.13 16.16 -16.12
C ASP A 299 -8.23 15.41 -16.88
N ALA A 300 -7.88 14.29 -17.53
CA ALA A 300 -8.84 13.44 -18.22
C ALA A 300 -9.85 12.79 -17.25
N TRP A 301 -9.38 12.28 -16.12
CA TRP A 301 -10.24 11.69 -15.10
C TRP A 301 -11.23 12.71 -14.49
N LEU A 302 -10.75 13.92 -14.17
CA LEU A 302 -11.59 15.02 -13.70
C LEU A 302 -12.64 15.42 -14.74
N GLY A 303 -12.27 15.46 -16.03
CA GLY A 303 -13.20 15.71 -17.12
C GLY A 303 -14.34 14.67 -17.20
N HIS A 304 -14.03 13.39 -16.95
CA HIS A 304 -15.03 12.33 -16.90
C HIS A 304 -15.99 12.46 -15.71
N LEU A 305 -15.49 12.82 -14.52
CA LEU A 305 -16.34 13.03 -13.35
C LEU A 305 -17.31 14.20 -13.51
N VAL A 306 -16.81 15.33 -14.04
CA VAL A 306 -17.65 16.50 -14.31
C VAL A 306 -18.74 16.16 -15.32
N SER A 307 -18.42 15.37 -16.36
CA SER A 307 -19.39 14.97 -17.39
C SER A 307 -20.41 13.93 -16.90
N ALA A 308 -20.07 13.10 -15.91
CA ALA A 308 -20.97 12.09 -15.37
C ALA A 308 -21.98 12.65 -14.34
N GLY A 309 -21.70 13.84 -13.80
CA GLY A 309 -22.55 14.53 -12.82
C GLY A 309 -23.58 15.50 -13.41
N THR A 310 -23.58 15.71 -14.72
CA THR A 310 -24.52 16.59 -15.46
C THR A 310 -25.53 15.80 -16.26
#